data_AF-A0AB35Y553-F1
#
_entry.id   AF-A0AB35Y553-F1
#
_cell.length_a   1.000
_cell.length_b   1.000
_cell.length_c   1.000
_cell.angle_alpha   90.00
_cell.angle_beta   90.00
_cell.angle_gamma   90.00
#
_symmetry.space_group_name_H-M   'P 1'
#
loop_
_entity.id
_entity.type
_entity.pdbx_description
1 polymer ?
#
loop_
_entity_poly.entity_id
_entity_poly.type
_entity_poly.pdbx_seq_one_letter_code
_entity_poly.pdbx_strand_id
1 'polypeptide(L)'
;MKLFKKLAAAALAAVLALSMVGCGAGGTGSALDLKNEVLNLVEDTYYMSGKTATHTTAMDTEAAKLIESAANAGAEEGNNNTVQELLQKYDKGNYIAIFAPQLRTEMMQNAYIQKMNMALSAVTKGESSYDEMIVKIGTPAVGKGDSIEMGAATGTIKGKNYLVLLVKKAA
;
A
#
# COMPACT_ATOMS: atom_id res chain seq x y z
N MET A 1 42.18 -6.52 7.65
CA MET A 1 40.99 -5.67 7.35
C MET A 1 40.85 -5.53 5.85
N LYS A 2 39.62 -5.63 5.28
CA LYS A 2 39.18 -5.20 3.93
C LYS A 2 38.49 -6.24 3.00
N LEU A 3 37.92 -7.34 3.50
CA LEU A 3 37.20 -8.29 2.61
C LEU A 3 35.71 -8.52 2.90
N PHE A 4 35.14 -8.00 4.00
CA PHE A 4 33.74 -8.27 4.38
C PHE A 4 32.75 -7.12 4.17
N LYS A 5 33.09 -6.08 3.41
CA LYS A 5 32.23 -4.87 3.28
C LYS A 5 31.52 -4.70 1.94
N LYS A 6 31.51 -5.70 1.03
CA LYS A 6 30.93 -5.53 -0.32
C LYS A 6 29.83 -6.52 -0.74
N LEU A 7 29.32 -7.39 0.14
CA LEU A 7 28.29 -8.36 -0.23
C LEU A 7 26.85 -8.00 0.19
N ALA A 8 26.59 -6.80 0.72
CA ALA A 8 25.25 -6.40 1.17
C ALA A 8 24.42 -5.65 0.11
N ALA A 9 24.90 -5.49 -1.12
CA ALA A 9 24.26 -4.62 -2.12
C ALA A 9 23.74 -5.34 -3.37
N ALA A 10 23.64 -6.67 -3.39
CA ALA A 10 23.26 -7.42 -4.59
C ALA A 10 22.10 -8.44 -4.40
N ALA A 11 21.35 -8.36 -3.30
CA ALA A 11 20.28 -9.33 -3.02
C ALA A 11 18.83 -8.77 -3.11
N LEU A 12 18.64 -7.55 -3.62
CA LEU A 12 17.30 -6.92 -3.71
C LEU A 12 16.84 -6.67 -5.15
N ALA A 13 17.25 -7.51 -6.10
CA ALA A 13 16.85 -7.39 -7.52
C ALA A 13 16.16 -8.66 -8.06
N ALA A 14 15.72 -9.58 -7.20
CA ALA A 14 15.16 -10.87 -7.62
C ALA A 14 13.73 -11.14 -7.10
N VAL A 15 12.94 -10.10 -6.82
CA VAL A 15 11.50 -10.25 -6.45
C VAL A 15 10.58 -9.62 -7.51
N LEU A 16 10.95 -9.73 -8.79
CA LEU A 16 10.12 -9.21 -9.89
C LEU A 16 9.61 -10.30 -10.85
N ALA A 17 9.69 -11.57 -10.47
CA ALA A 17 9.24 -12.67 -11.31
C ALA A 17 8.62 -13.82 -10.52
N LEU A 18 7.47 -13.60 -9.88
CA LEU A 18 6.48 -14.66 -9.71
C LEU A 18 5.06 -14.14 -9.47
N SER A 19 4.55 -13.29 -10.37
CA SER A 19 3.10 -13.19 -10.60
C SER A 19 2.77 -13.98 -11.87
N MET A 20 2.91 -15.31 -11.78
CA MET A 20 2.05 -16.16 -12.60
C MET A 20 0.64 -15.91 -12.12
N VAL A 21 -0.11 -15.22 -12.96
CA VAL A 21 -1.57 -15.08 -12.92
C VAL A 21 -2.18 -16.46 -12.68
N GLY A 22 -2.57 -16.70 -11.43
CA GLY A 22 -3.41 -17.82 -11.03
C GLY A 22 -4.86 -17.39 -11.15
N CYS A 23 -5.43 -17.59 -12.33
CA CYS A 23 -6.86 -17.63 -12.60
C CYS A 23 -7.58 -18.40 -11.47
N GLY A 24 -8.64 -17.79 -10.93
CA GLY A 24 -9.30 -18.24 -9.70
C GLY A 24 -9.86 -19.66 -9.72
N ALA A 25 -10.10 -20.17 -8.52
CA ALA A 25 -11.18 -21.09 -8.18
C ALA A 25 -11.11 -21.33 -6.67
N GLY A 26 -12.26 -21.26 -6.00
CA GLY A 26 -12.39 -21.61 -4.59
C GLY A 26 -11.72 -22.95 -4.28
N GLY A 27 -10.82 -22.94 -3.31
CA GLY A 27 -10.13 -24.12 -2.83
C GLY A 27 -9.77 -23.87 -1.38
N THR A 28 -10.51 -24.51 -0.48
CA THR A 28 -10.26 -24.59 0.96
C THR A 28 -8.76 -24.81 1.23
N GLY A 29 -8.06 -23.78 1.72
CA GLY A 29 -6.66 -23.86 2.16
C GLY A 29 -5.64 -22.90 1.53
N SER A 30 -6.03 -21.90 0.73
CA SER A 30 -5.08 -20.95 0.14
C SER A 30 -4.82 -19.76 1.08
N ALA A 31 -3.54 -19.48 1.37
CA ALA A 31 -3.15 -18.28 2.11
C ALA A 31 -3.72 -17.03 1.43
N LEU A 32 -4.42 -16.19 2.20
CA LEU A 32 -5.06 -14.97 1.71
C LEU A 32 -4.03 -14.05 1.03
N ASP A 33 -4.22 -13.77 -0.26
CA ASP A 33 -3.41 -12.79 -0.98
C ASP A 33 -3.90 -11.37 -0.64
N LEU A 34 -3.42 -10.86 0.50
CA LEU A 34 -3.89 -9.61 1.08
C LEU A 34 -3.86 -8.43 0.11
N LYS A 35 -2.86 -8.36 -0.76
CA LYS A 35 -2.74 -7.28 -1.74
C LYS A 35 -3.91 -7.33 -2.72
N ASN A 36 -4.11 -8.50 -3.34
CA ASN A 36 -5.14 -8.67 -4.36
C ASN A 36 -6.55 -8.57 -3.77
N GLU A 37 -6.77 -9.06 -2.55
CA GLU A 37 -8.06 -8.90 -1.87
C GLU A 37 -8.40 -7.43 -1.57
N VAL A 38 -7.41 -6.61 -1.17
CA VAL A 38 -7.63 -5.16 -0.99
C VAL A 38 -7.95 -4.48 -2.33
N LEU A 39 -7.19 -4.78 -3.38
CA LEU A 39 -7.43 -4.20 -4.71
C LEU A 39 -8.82 -4.58 -5.22
N ASN A 40 -9.16 -5.87 -5.20
CA ASN A 40 -10.47 -6.38 -5.64
C ASN A 40 -11.61 -5.75 -4.85
N LEU A 41 -11.51 -5.66 -3.52
CA LEU A 41 -12.55 -5.04 -2.71
C LEU A 41 -12.77 -3.56 -3.08
N VAL A 42 -11.69 -2.82 -3.36
CA VAL A 42 -11.80 -1.42 -3.78
C VAL A 42 -12.42 -1.32 -5.17
N GLU A 43 -12.03 -2.17 -6.13
CA GLU A 43 -12.66 -2.23 -7.46
C GLU A 43 -14.15 -2.52 -7.37
N ASP A 44 -14.54 -3.56 -6.62
CA ASP A 44 -15.94 -3.94 -6.41
C ASP A 44 -16.73 -2.82 -5.73
N THR A 45 -16.17 -2.19 -4.69
CA THR A 45 -16.81 -1.07 -3.97
C THR A 45 -17.04 0.12 -4.91
N TYR A 46 -16.06 0.45 -5.75
CA TYR A 46 -16.19 1.54 -6.72
C TYR A 46 -17.21 1.21 -7.80
N TYR A 47 -17.16 -0.01 -8.35
CA TYR A 47 -18.10 -0.50 -9.34
C TYR A 47 -19.54 -0.46 -8.85
N MET A 48 -19.79 -0.95 -7.63
CA MET A 48 -21.11 -0.87 -6.98
C MET A 48 -21.61 0.56 -6.77
N SER A 49 -20.69 1.53 -6.69
CA SER A 49 -21.01 2.96 -6.57
C SER A 49 -21.15 3.68 -7.92
N GLY A 50 -21.09 2.95 -9.05
CA GLY A 50 -21.17 3.51 -10.40
C GLY A 50 -19.89 4.22 -10.86
N LYS A 51 -18.74 3.87 -10.28
CA LYS A 51 -17.42 4.47 -10.57
C LYS A 51 -16.42 3.39 -10.95
N THR A 52 -15.21 3.82 -11.30
CA THR A 52 -14.11 2.91 -11.64
C THR A 52 -12.95 3.14 -10.69
N ALA A 53 -12.42 2.06 -10.14
CA ALA A 53 -11.06 2.02 -9.63
C ALA A 53 -10.23 1.20 -10.60
N THR A 54 -9.12 1.74 -11.08
CA THR A 54 -8.23 1.06 -12.03
C THR A 54 -6.92 0.73 -11.34
N HIS A 55 -6.66 -0.56 -11.15
CA HIS A 55 -5.36 -1.04 -10.73
C HIS A 55 -4.31 -0.87 -11.85
N THR A 56 -3.13 -0.31 -11.53
CA THR A 56 -2.00 -0.24 -12.47
C THR A 56 -0.68 -0.68 -11.84
N THR A 57 0.17 -1.32 -12.65
CA THR A 57 1.53 -1.71 -12.24
C THR A 57 2.44 -0.51 -11.99
N ALA A 58 2.15 0.63 -12.63
CA ALA A 58 2.83 1.89 -12.34
C ALA A 58 2.56 2.35 -10.91
N MET A 59 1.29 2.29 -10.46
CA MET A 59 0.94 2.63 -9.08
C MET A 59 1.47 1.61 -8.07
N ASP A 60 1.55 0.32 -8.41
CA ASP A 60 2.24 -0.69 -7.58
C ASP A 60 3.72 -0.33 -7.37
N THR A 61 4.38 0.12 -8.44
CA THR A 61 5.79 0.51 -8.42
C THR A 61 6.00 1.75 -7.54
N GLU A 62 5.10 2.74 -7.62
CA GLU A 62 5.16 3.91 -6.76
C GLU A 62 4.88 3.58 -5.29
N ALA A 63 3.93 2.68 -5.00
CA ALA A 63 3.69 2.19 -3.64
C ALA A 63 4.93 1.49 -3.07
N ALA A 64 5.64 0.70 -3.87
CA ALA A 64 6.88 0.04 -3.45
C ALA A 64 8.00 1.05 -3.17
N LYS A 65 8.19 2.06 -4.03
CA LYS A 65 9.17 3.15 -3.82
C LYS A 65 8.87 3.95 -2.55
N LEU A 66 7.61 4.23 -2.28
CA LEU A 66 7.18 4.91 -1.07
C LEU A 66 7.57 4.11 0.19
N ILE A 67 7.33 2.79 0.19
CA ILE A 67 7.74 1.90 1.30
C ILE A 67 9.27 1.90 1.46
N GLU A 68 10.01 1.78 0.36
CA GLU A 68 11.48 1.79 0.37
C GLU A 68 12.03 3.10 0.94
N SER A 69 11.49 4.24 0.50
CA SER A 69 11.85 5.55 1.02
C SER A 69 11.61 5.67 2.52
N ALA A 70 10.44 5.22 3.00
CA ALA A 70 10.10 5.22 4.42
C ALA A 70 11.00 4.28 5.23
N ALA A 71 11.35 3.11 4.69
CA ALA A 71 12.25 2.16 5.34
C ALA A 71 13.66 2.74 5.50
N ASN A 72 14.19 3.39 4.45
CA ASN A 72 15.49 4.04 4.47
C ASN A 72 15.53 5.20 5.48
N ALA A 73 14.53 6.10 5.44
CA ALA A 73 14.42 7.19 6.40
C ALA A 73 14.32 6.69 7.86
N GLY A 74 13.57 5.61 8.10
CA GLY A 74 13.46 4.99 9.42
C GLY A 74 14.78 4.43 9.94
N ALA A 75 15.62 3.90 9.05
CA ALA A 75 16.95 3.39 9.38
C ALA A 75 17.95 4.53 9.72
N GLU A 76 17.87 5.65 9.00
CA GLU A 76 18.73 6.82 9.24
C GLU A 76 18.38 7.55 10.54
N GLU A 77 17.09 7.69 10.85
CA GLU A 77 16.62 8.51 11.98
C GLU A 77 16.44 7.74 13.29
N GLY A 78 16.98 6.52 13.37
CA GLY A 78 17.05 5.76 14.61
C GLY A 78 15.69 5.34 15.18
N ASN A 79 14.68 5.16 14.33
CA ASN A 79 13.33 4.69 14.70
C ASN A 79 12.48 5.64 15.59
N ASN A 80 12.81 6.92 15.71
CA ASN A 80 12.02 7.85 16.54
C ASN A 80 10.69 8.27 15.89
N ASN A 81 10.64 8.35 14.56
CA ASN A 81 9.42 8.73 13.84
C ASN A 81 8.40 7.58 13.74
N THR A 82 7.13 7.94 13.68
CA THR A 82 6.03 7.07 13.27
C THR A 82 6.16 6.66 11.80
N VAL A 83 5.52 5.55 11.41
CA VAL A 83 5.48 5.14 9.99
C VAL A 83 4.77 6.17 9.13
N GLN A 84 3.76 6.84 9.68
CA GLN A 84 3.04 7.93 9.01
C GLN A 84 3.99 9.08 8.63
N GLU A 85 4.81 9.55 9.58
CA GLU A 85 5.81 10.61 9.34
C GLU A 85 6.88 10.18 8.33
N LEU A 86 7.29 8.90 8.34
CA LEU A 86 8.27 8.38 7.39
C LEU A 86 7.71 8.30 5.97
N LEU A 87 6.45 7.89 5.81
CA LEU A 87 5.76 7.89 4.52
C LEU A 87 5.53 9.33 4.01
N GLN A 88 5.24 10.26 4.91
CA GLN A 88 5.00 11.67 4.56
C GLN A 88 6.26 12.39 4.05
N LYS A 89 7.46 11.88 4.38
CA LYS A 89 8.73 12.41 3.86
C LYS A 89 8.93 12.15 2.37
N TYR A 90 8.16 11.22 1.79
CA TYR A 90 8.13 11.06 0.35
C TYR A 90 7.36 12.23 -0.26
N ASP A 91 8.07 13.11 -0.97
CA ASP A 91 7.55 14.37 -1.50
C ASP A 91 7.25 14.32 -3.01
N LYS A 92 7.23 13.11 -3.58
CA LYS A 92 7.07 12.89 -5.03
C LYS A 92 5.66 12.42 -5.36
N GLY A 93 5.00 13.20 -6.21
CA GLY A 93 3.67 12.90 -6.74
C GLY A 93 2.53 13.50 -5.92
N ASN A 94 1.30 13.12 -6.27
CA ASN A 94 0.08 13.64 -5.68
C ASN A 94 -0.83 12.45 -5.33
N TYR A 95 -0.47 11.76 -4.26
CA TYR A 95 -1.08 10.49 -3.89
C TYR A 95 -1.69 10.54 -2.49
N ILE A 96 -2.71 9.72 -2.29
CA ILE A 96 -3.15 9.31 -0.96
C ILE A 96 -2.57 7.92 -0.74
N ALA A 97 -1.77 7.76 0.32
CA ALA A 97 -1.28 6.48 0.78
C ALA A 97 -2.12 6.04 2.00
N ILE A 98 -2.75 4.88 1.88
CA ILE A 98 -3.45 4.21 2.98
C ILE A 98 -2.59 3.04 3.38
N PHE A 99 -2.14 3.01 4.63
CA PHE A 99 -1.20 2.01 5.11
C PHE A 99 -1.70 1.38 6.40
N ALA A 100 -1.38 0.10 6.58
CA ALA A 100 -1.57 -0.55 7.85
C ALA A 100 -0.63 -1.77 7.99
N PRO A 101 -0.33 -2.20 9.22
CA PRO A 101 0.57 -3.33 9.46
C PRO A 101 -0.07 -4.65 9.00
N GLN A 102 0.70 -5.49 8.31
CA GLN A 102 0.23 -6.80 7.86
C GLN A 102 0.00 -7.73 9.06
N LEU A 103 -1.23 -8.24 9.16
CA LEU A 103 -1.64 -9.14 10.24
C LEU A 103 -1.51 -10.61 9.80
N ARG A 104 -1.28 -11.50 10.79
CA ARG A 104 -0.86 -12.89 10.54
C ARG A 104 -2.02 -13.87 10.40
N THR A 105 -3.16 -13.61 11.03
CA THR A 105 -4.30 -14.53 11.02
C THR A 105 -5.33 -14.08 9.98
N GLU A 106 -5.99 -15.04 9.33
CA GLU A 106 -7.02 -14.77 8.30
C GLU A 106 -8.14 -13.86 8.82
N MET A 107 -8.64 -14.12 10.03
CA MET A 107 -9.66 -13.27 10.67
C MET A 107 -9.20 -11.81 10.77
N MET A 108 -7.95 -11.59 11.18
CA MET A 108 -7.41 -10.24 11.30
C MET A 108 -7.10 -9.62 9.94
N GLN A 109 -6.73 -10.43 8.95
CA GLN A 109 -6.54 -9.98 7.58
C GLN A 109 -7.85 -9.51 6.92
N ASN A 110 -8.97 -10.21 7.15
CA ASN A 110 -10.28 -9.75 6.67
C ASN A 110 -10.70 -8.43 7.31
N ALA A 111 -10.53 -8.30 8.63
CA ALA A 111 -10.79 -7.03 9.33
C ALA A 111 -9.88 -5.90 8.81
N TYR A 112 -8.65 -6.24 8.45
CA TYR A 112 -7.67 -5.31 7.88
C TYR A 112 -8.07 -4.82 6.49
N ILE A 113 -8.47 -5.72 5.59
CA ILE A 113 -8.95 -5.39 4.24
C ILE A 113 -10.12 -4.40 4.32
N GLN A 114 -11.08 -4.69 5.20
CA GLN A 114 -12.23 -3.81 5.41
C GLN A 114 -11.82 -2.44 5.97
N LYS A 115 -10.87 -2.40 6.91
CA LYS A 115 -10.34 -1.13 7.44
C LYS A 115 -9.68 -0.27 6.37
N MET A 116 -8.90 -0.86 5.46
CA MET A 116 -8.30 -0.10 4.36
C MET A 116 -9.36 0.48 3.43
N ASN A 117 -10.40 -0.28 3.10
CA ASN A 117 -11.51 0.22 2.30
C ASN A 117 -12.29 1.34 3.01
N MET A 118 -12.51 1.22 4.32
CA MET A 118 -13.13 2.28 5.13
C MET A 118 -12.28 3.54 5.20
N ALA A 119 -10.95 3.43 5.33
CA ALA A 119 -10.04 4.57 5.27
C ALA A 119 -10.10 5.29 3.90
N LEU A 120 -10.21 4.53 2.81
CA LEU A 120 -10.42 5.10 1.46
C LEU A 120 -11.78 5.80 1.34
N SER A 121 -12.84 5.22 1.91
CA SER A 121 -14.13 5.91 1.99
C SER A 121 -14.04 7.20 2.84
N ALA A 122 -13.31 7.19 3.95
CA ALA A 122 -13.19 8.35 4.83
C ALA A 122 -12.50 9.50 4.11
N VAL A 123 -11.36 9.24 3.46
CA VAL A 123 -10.60 10.28 2.76
C VAL A 123 -11.39 10.89 1.59
N THR A 124 -12.15 10.08 0.85
CA THR A 124 -12.97 10.56 -0.29
C THR A 124 -14.19 11.37 0.16
N LYS A 125 -14.67 11.14 1.39
CA LYS A 125 -15.77 11.90 2.01
C LYS A 125 -15.30 13.10 2.82
N GLY A 126 -13.98 13.27 3.00
CA GLY A 126 -13.42 14.33 3.85
C GLY A 126 -13.65 14.08 5.35
N GLU A 127 -13.82 12.83 5.75
CA GLU A 127 -13.92 12.43 7.16
C GLU A 127 -12.52 12.27 7.75
N SER A 128 -12.37 12.56 9.05
CA SER A 128 -11.12 12.37 9.80
C SER A 128 -10.99 10.98 10.45
N SER A 129 -11.89 10.06 10.10
CA SER A 129 -11.81 8.68 10.56
C SER A 129 -10.63 8.00 9.86
N TYR A 130 -9.84 7.22 10.60
CA TYR A 130 -8.65 6.53 10.08
C TYR A 130 -7.49 7.45 9.64
N ASP A 131 -7.44 8.71 10.10
CA ASP A 131 -6.34 9.64 9.78
C ASP A 131 -4.96 9.05 10.11
N GLU A 132 -4.85 8.19 11.13
CA GLU A 132 -3.62 7.49 11.50
C GLU A 132 -3.15 6.46 10.45
N MET A 133 -4.05 6.03 9.56
CA MET A 133 -3.78 5.12 8.45
C MET A 133 -3.57 5.87 7.13
N ILE A 134 -3.76 7.18 7.09
CA ILE A 134 -3.80 7.98 5.86
C ILE A 134 -2.62 8.96 5.82
N VAL A 135 -1.93 8.99 4.69
CA VAL A 135 -0.89 9.99 4.39
C VAL A 135 -1.21 10.63 3.05
N LYS A 136 -1.28 11.96 3.04
CA LYS A 136 -1.39 12.74 1.80
C LYS A 136 0.02 13.15 1.37
N ILE A 137 0.43 12.67 0.21
CA ILE A 137 1.71 12.96 -0.45
C ILE A 137 1.46 14.04 -1.50
N GLY A 138 2.13 15.19 -1.35
CA GLY A 138 1.85 16.37 -2.16
C GLY A 138 0.45 16.94 -1.88
N THR A 139 -0.28 17.32 -2.93
CA THR A 139 -1.64 17.86 -2.84
C THR A 139 -2.62 17.04 -3.67
N PRO A 140 -2.94 15.79 -3.26
CA PRO A 140 -3.85 14.93 -3.99
C PRO A 140 -5.28 15.50 -3.97
N ALA A 141 -5.97 15.41 -5.11
CA ALA A 141 -7.37 15.80 -5.25
C ALA A 141 -8.20 14.58 -5.62
N VAL A 142 -8.74 13.88 -4.61
CA VAL A 142 -9.67 12.74 -4.78
C VAL A 142 -10.92 13.01 -3.95
N GLY A 143 -12.07 13.14 -4.61
CA GLY A 143 -13.36 13.37 -3.98
C GLY A 143 -14.32 12.18 -4.10
N LYS A 144 -15.44 12.28 -3.39
CA LYS A 144 -16.49 11.24 -3.32
C LYS A 144 -16.98 10.76 -4.70
N GLY A 145 -17.01 11.63 -5.71
CA GLY A 145 -17.52 11.32 -7.05
C GLY A 145 -16.49 10.82 -8.05
N ASP A 146 -15.21 10.83 -7.69
CA ASP A 146 -14.14 10.58 -8.64
C ASP A 146 -13.89 9.09 -8.84
N SER A 147 -13.62 8.69 -10.08
CA SER A 147 -12.90 7.44 -10.36
C SER A 147 -11.43 7.58 -9.93
N ILE A 148 -10.80 6.46 -9.61
CA ILE A 148 -9.42 6.44 -9.09
C ILE A 148 -8.51 5.53 -9.90
N GLU A 149 -7.23 5.88 -9.91
CA GLU A 149 -6.15 4.97 -10.27
C GLU A 149 -5.43 4.55 -8.99
N MET A 150 -5.14 3.26 -8.84
CA MET A 150 -4.59 2.71 -7.62
C MET A 150 -3.56 1.62 -7.84
N GLY A 151 -2.75 1.37 -6.81
CA GLY A 151 -1.77 0.30 -6.77
C GLY A 151 -1.36 0.03 -5.35
N ALA A 152 -0.80 -1.15 -5.11
CA ALA A 152 -0.52 -1.63 -3.78
C ALA A 152 0.80 -2.39 -3.72
N ALA A 153 1.52 -2.20 -2.62
CA ALA A 153 2.77 -2.90 -2.35
C ALA A 153 2.87 -3.29 -0.88
N THR A 154 3.57 -4.39 -0.63
CA THR A 154 3.96 -4.80 0.71
C THR A 154 5.45 -4.59 0.93
N GLY A 155 5.85 -4.30 2.15
CA GLY A 155 7.26 -4.25 2.51
C GLY A 155 7.49 -3.90 3.97
N THR A 156 8.75 -3.89 4.37
CA THR A 156 9.15 -3.78 5.77
C THR A 156 9.54 -2.34 6.10
N ILE A 157 8.86 -1.74 7.06
CA ILE A 157 9.20 -0.43 7.62
C ILE A 157 9.44 -0.62 9.11
N LYS A 158 10.61 -0.21 9.61
CA LYS A 158 11.00 -0.36 11.04
C LYS A 158 10.82 -1.80 11.58
N GLY A 159 11.16 -2.81 10.77
CA GLY A 159 11.07 -4.22 11.16
C GLY A 159 9.65 -4.81 11.22
N LYS A 160 8.63 -4.09 10.76
CA LYS A 160 7.25 -4.60 10.62
C LYS A 160 6.83 -4.56 9.16
N ASN A 161 6.10 -5.57 8.72
CA ASN A 161 5.53 -5.60 7.37
C ASN A 161 4.28 -4.71 7.31
N TYR A 162 4.18 -3.91 6.27
CA TYR A 162 3.04 -3.06 5.96
C TYR A 162 2.53 -3.39 4.56
N LEU A 163 1.22 -3.29 4.36
CA LEU A 163 0.64 -3.10 3.04
C LEU A 163 0.31 -1.60 2.91
N VAL A 164 0.67 -1.03 1.77
CA VAL A 164 0.37 0.35 1.39
C VAL A 164 -0.44 0.32 0.11
N LEU A 165 -1.64 0.88 0.16
CA LEU A 165 -2.49 1.18 -0.99
C LEU A 165 -2.27 2.65 -1.37
N LEU A 166 -1.80 2.88 -2.58
CA LEU A 166 -1.58 4.20 -3.15
C LEU A 166 -2.72 4.52 -4.12
N VAL A 167 -3.31 5.71 -3.98
CA VAL A 167 -4.47 6.14 -4.75
C VAL A 167 -4.28 7.56 -5.26
N LYS A 168 -4.73 7.81 -6.49
CA LYS A 168 -4.95 9.16 -7.03
C LYS A 168 -6.24 9.19 -7.83
N LYS A 169 -6.70 10.39 -8.17
CA LYS A 169 -7.82 10.58 -9.08
C LYS A 169 -7.43 10.09 -10.48
N ALA A 170 -8.32 9.33 -11.10
CA ALA A 170 -8.18 8.92 -12.49
C ALA A 170 -8.26 10.15 -13.41
N ALA A 171 -7.51 10.12 -14.50
CA ALA A 171 -7.46 11.20 -15.49
C ALA A 171 -8.80 11.38 -16.23
#